data_AF-A0A6S7GXN5-F1
#
_entry.id   AF-A0A6S7GXN5-F1
#
_cell.length_a   1.000
_cell.length_b   1.000
_cell.length_c   1.000
_cell.angle_alpha   90.00
_cell.angle_beta   90.00
_cell.angle_gamma   90.00
#
_symmetry.space_group_name_H-M   'P 1'
#
loop_
_entity.id
_entity.type
_entity.pdbx_description
1 polymer ?
#
loop_
_entity_poly.entity_id
_entity_poly.type
_entity_poly.pdbx_seq_one_letter_code
_entity_poly.pdbx_strand_id
1 'polypeptide(L)'
;MMAVVVLIMIFLQGRCSWFNPSQKKDEEEEEEEEEDEEREEPDEPEPEVGPPLLTPLSEDTDIDGFPAWTAVRAPSLVPQHSVAILHSNLWPGGHCFAVERKFENVYVGWGQKYSSENYSPPAPPTPQEEYPSGPEITEADDPTVEEENALRAAQQEAFEEAEDEGDDEDYDDDDD
;
A
#
# COMPACT_ATOMS: atom_id res chain seq x y z
N MET A 1 -28.59 -4.05 30.44
CA MET A 1 -27.58 -3.00 30.68
C MET A 1 -26.70 -3.01 29.45
N MET A 2 -26.81 -2.00 28.58
CA MET A 2 -25.96 -1.90 27.39
C MET A 2 -24.58 -1.43 27.87
N ALA A 3 -23.59 -2.30 27.74
CA ALA A 3 -22.20 -1.93 27.98
C ALA A 3 -21.69 -1.26 26.71
N VAL A 4 -21.24 -0.03 26.86
CA VAL A 4 -20.76 0.82 25.78
C VAL A 4 -19.33 1.20 26.13
N VAL A 5 -18.38 0.81 25.29
CA VAL A 5 -16.96 1.13 25.50
C VAL A 5 -16.60 2.32 24.61
N VAL A 6 -15.96 3.32 25.21
CA VAL A 6 -15.41 4.47 24.48
C VAL A 6 -14.01 4.08 24.00
N LEU A 7 -13.92 3.26 22.95
CA LEU A 7 -12.66 2.97 22.28
C LEU A 7 -12.76 3.44 20.84
N ILE A 8 -11.85 4.30 20.43
CA ILE A 8 -11.69 4.63 19.02
C ILE A 8 -11.10 3.39 18.35
N MET A 9 -11.74 2.92 17.28
CA MET A 9 -11.28 1.75 16.53
C MET A 9 -9.89 2.02 15.93
N ILE A 10 -9.01 1.01 15.98
CA ILE A 10 -7.69 1.06 15.33
C ILE A 10 -7.84 0.34 13.98
N PHE A 11 -7.61 1.07 12.90
CA PHE A 11 -7.61 0.57 11.51
C PHE A 11 -6.45 -0.38 11.24
N LEU A 12 -6.53 -1.17 10.16
CA LEU A 12 -5.43 -2.07 9.75
C LEU A 12 -4.15 -1.29 9.44
N GLN A 13 -4.28 -0.03 9.03
CA GLN A 13 -3.20 0.94 8.91
C GLN A 13 -2.50 1.29 10.25
N GLY A 14 -3.03 0.85 11.39
CA GLY A 14 -2.48 1.12 12.72
C GLY A 14 -2.83 2.51 13.28
N ARG A 15 -3.85 3.18 12.73
CA ARG A 15 -4.28 4.54 13.10
C ARG A 15 -5.73 4.56 13.54
N CYS A 16 -6.11 5.61 14.25
CA CYS A 16 -7.50 5.86 14.66
C CYS A 16 -8.29 6.72 13.65
N SER A 17 -7.65 7.13 12.56
CA SER A 17 -8.20 7.95 11.49
C SER A 17 -7.64 7.44 10.17
N TRP A 18 -8.50 7.35 9.16
CA TRP A 18 -8.07 6.99 7.81
C TRP A 18 -7.05 7.99 7.28
N PHE A 19 -6.06 7.49 6.55
CA PHE A 19 -5.09 8.32 5.86
C PHE A 19 -4.84 7.76 4.46
N ASN A 20 -5.22 8.53 3.45
CA ASN A 20 -4.89 8.27 2.05
C ASN A 20 -3.60 9.05 1.68
N PRO A 21 -2.49 8.38 1.32
CA PRO A 21 -1.29 9.05 0.83
C PRO A 21 -1.47 9.73 -0.53
N SER A 22 -2.36 9.21 -1.39
CA SER A 22 -2.58 9.73 -2.76
C SER A 22 -3.29 11.09 -2.75
N GLN A 23 -4.25 11.30 -1.83
CA GLN A 23 -4.93 12.59 -1.67
C GLN A 23 -4.01 13.80 -1.52
N LYS A 24 -2.81 13.62 -0.94
CA LYS A 24 -1.83 14.72 -0.85
C LYS A 24 -1.06 14.95 -2.14
N LYS A 25 -0.83 13.88 -2.90
CA LYS A 25 -0.24 13.99 -4.23
C LYS A 25 -1.23 14.61 -5.19
N ASP A 26 -2.52 14.25 -5.14
CA ASP A 26 -3.53 14.84 -6.00
C ASP A 26 -3.66 16.36 -5.72
N GLU A 27 -3.62 16.80 -4.46
CA GLU A 27 -3.60 18.23 -4.10
C GLU A 27 -2.32 18.97 -4.56
N GLU A 28 -1.17 18.27 -4.66
CA GLU A 28 0.11 18.83 -5.13
C GLU A 28 0.27 18.76 -6.68
N GLU A 29 -0.26 17.71 -7.32
CA GLU A 29 -0.28 17.49 -8.77
C GLU A 29 -1.37 18.35 -9.46
N GLU A 30 -2.49 18.65 -8.79
CA GLU A 30 -3.50 19.63 -9.27
C GLU A 30 -2.93 21.07 -9.38
N GLU A 31 -1.84 21.40 -8.67
CA GLU A 31 -1.16 22.69 -8.82
C GLU A 31 -0.12 22.72 -9.96
N GLU A 32 0.32 21.57 -10.51
CA GLU A 32 1.44 21.54 -11.47
C GLU A 32 1.12 21.18 -12.93
N GLU A 33 0.17 20.30 -13.33
CA GLU A 33 0.12 19.92 -14.77
C GLU A 33 -1.29 19.72 -15.37
N GLU A 34 -1.69 20.67 -16.24
CA GLU A 34 -2.37 20.35 -17.51
C GLU A 34 -1.32 19.69 -18.45
N GLU A 35 -0.96 18.43 -18.26
CA GLU A 35 -0.42 17.62 -19.37
C GLU A 35 -0.62 16.13 -19.11
N ASP A 36 -1.24 15.48 -20.10
CA ASP A 36 -1.54 14.05 -20.19
C ASP A 36 -0.36 13.16 -19.79
N GLU A 37 -0.62 12.14 -18.96
CA GLU A 37 -0.10 10.79 -19.19
C GLU A 37 -0.98 9.74 -18.50
N GLU A 38 -1.48 8.77 -19.28
CA GLU A 38 -2.11 7.52 -18.82
C GLU A 38 -1.12 6.73 -17.95
N ARG A 39 -1.00 7.11 -16.68
CA ARG A 39 -0.41 6.28 -15.64
C ARG A 39 -1.54 5.42 -15.08
N GLU A 40 -1.37 4.10 -15.06
CA GLU A 40 -2.24 3.23 -14.24
C GLU A 40 -2.18 3.77 -12.82
N GLU A 41 -3.21 4.50 -12.41
CA GLU A 41 -3.35 4.98 -11.04
C GLU A 41 -3.27 3.74 -10.15
N PRO A 42 -2.31 3.68 -9.21
CA PRO A 42 -2.26 2.57 -8.28
C PRO A 42 -3.60 2.52 -7.55
N ASP A 43 -4.23 1.34 -7.57
CA ASP A 43 -5.55 1.07 -6.98
C ASP A 43 -5.67 1.81 -5.64
N GLU A 44 -6.48 2.88 -5.61
CA GLU A 44 -6.59 3.73 -4.43
C GLU A 44 -7.01 2.84 -3.25
N PRO A 45 -6.33 2.92 -2.11
CA PRO A 45 -6.68 2.08 -0.98
C PRO A 45 -8.13 2.38 -0.56
N GLU A 46 -8.99 1.36 -0.56
CA GLU A 46 -10.39 1.51 -0.16
C GLU A 46 -10.48 2.12 1.25
N PRO A 47 -11.29 3.18 1.46
CA PRO A 47 -11.36 3.87 2.74
C PRO A 47 -11.91 2.96 3.84
N GLU A 48 -11.10 2.67 4.85
CA GLU A 48 -11.56 1.97 6.05
C GLU A 48 -12.44 2.89 6.89
N VAL A 49 -13.71 2.51 7.08
CA VAL A 49 -14.67 3.21 7.95
C VAL A 49 -14.94 2.38 9.20
N GLY A 50 -14.61 2.95 10.35
CA GLY A 50 -14.84 2.32 11.65
C GLY A 50 -16.29 2.47 12.13
N PRO A 51 -16.73 1.61 13.05
CA PRO A 51 -18.04 1.78 13.70
C PRO A 51 -18.08 3.12 14.48
N PRO A 52 -19.27 3.68 14.71
CA PRO A 52 -19.40 4.96 15.42
C PRO A 52 -18.84 4.86 16.85
N LEU A 53 -18.45 6.02 17.41
CA LEU A 53 -18.11 6.09 18.82
C LEU A 53 -19.30 5.59 19.65
N LEU A 54 -19.02 4.88 20.74
CA LEU A 54 -20.04 4.35 21.63
C LEU A 54 -20.89 3.22 21.01
N THR A 55 -20.31 2.46 20.09
CA THR A 55 -20.91 1.20 19.61
C THR A 55 -21.01 0.20 20.77
N PRO A 56 -22.16 -0.48 20.96
CA PRO A 56 -22.34 -1.43 22.04
C PRO A 56 -21.53 -2.71 21.78
N LEU A 57 -21.03 -3.33 22.86
CA LEU A 57 -20.22 -4.56 22.78
C LEU A 57 -20.94 -5.77 22.18
N SER A 58 -22.26 -5.70 22.02
CA SER A 58 -23.05 -6.73 21.35
C SER A 58 -22.89 -6.75 19.83
N GLU A 59 -22.33 -5.69 19.25
CA GLU A 59 -22.05 -5.58 17.82
C GLU A 59 -20.60 -5.94 17.49
N ASP A 60 -19.79 -6.32 18.49
CA ASP A 60 -18.42 -6.77 18.28
C ASP A 60 -18.40 -8.12 17.51
N THR A 61 -17.41 -8.27 16.63
CA THR A 61 -17.24 -9.47 15.80
C THR A 61 -17.01 -10.73 16.63
N ASP A 62 -17.75 -11.78 16.31
CA ASP A 62 -17.57 -13.10 16.91
C ASP A 62 -16.20 -13.71 16.56
N ILE A 63 -15.70 -14.52 17.48
CA ILE A 63 -14.42 -15.22 17.41
C ILE A 63 -14.71 -16.69 17.15
N ASP A 64 -14.47 -17.17 15.94
CA ASP A 64 -14.67 -18.58 15.57
C ASP A 64 -16.08 -19.11 15.92
N GLY A 65 -17.10 -18.24 15.82
CA GLY A 65 -18.50 -18.55 16.18
C GLY A 65 -18.84 -18.41 17.66
N PHE A 66 -17.93 -17.90 18.49
CA PHE A 66 -18.16 -17.54 19.89
C PHE A 66 -18.24 -16.03 20.06
N PRO A 67 -19.05 -15.51 21.01
CA PRO A 67 -19.16 -14.07 21.23
C PRO A 67 -17.82 -13.47 21.68
N ALA A 68 -17.54 -12.23 21.30
CA ALA A 68 -16.33 -11.51 21.71
C ALA A 68 -16.24 -11.29 23.24
N TRP A 69 -17.38 -11.30 23.93
CA TRP A 69 -17.49 -11.02 25.36
C TRP A 69 -18.34 -12.05 26.11
N THR A 70 -17.91 -12.41 27.32
CA THR A 70 -18.67 -13.26 28.25
C THR A 70 -19.14 -12.45 29.44
N ALA A 71 -20.45 -12.33 29.64
CA ALA A 71 -21.04 -11.65 30.80
C ALA A 71 -21.25 -12.60 31.97
N VAL A 72 -20.80 -12.20 33.16
CA VAL A 72 -20.86 -12.97 34.42
C VAL A 72 -21.38 -12.09 35.54
N ARG A 73 -22.13 -12.69 36.49
CA ARG A 73 -22.59 -12.02 37.72
C ARG A 73 -21.97 -12.71 38.93
N ALA A 74 -21.32 -11.95 39.83
CA ALA A 74 -20.67 -12.50 41.02
C ALA A 74 -20.81 -11.59 42.26
N PRO A 75 -20.98 -12.12 43.49
CA PRO A 75 -21.21 -13.52 43.82
C PRO A 75 -22.64 -13.98 43.48
N SER A 76 -22.84 -15.28 43.24
CA SER A 76 -24.17 -15.85 42.95
C SER A 76 -25.06 -15.94 44.19
N LEU A 77 -24.46 -16.05 45.37
CA LEU A 77 -25.14 -16.33 46.64
C LEU A 77 -25.95 -15.14 47.18
N VAL A 78 -25.50 -13.91 46.92
CA VAL A 78 -26.15 -12.68 47.41
C VAL A 78 -26.40 -11.73 46.23
N PRO A 79 -27.50 -11.92 45.48
CA PRO A 79 -27.78 -11.13 44.27
C PRO A 79 -27.89 -9.62 44.53
N GLN A 80 -28.30 -9.23 45.74
CA GLN A 80 -28.47 -7.83 46.16
C GLN A 80 -27.16 -7.04 46.18
N HIS A 81 -26.02 -7.72 46.35
CA HIS A 81 -24.68 -7.13 46.35
C HIS A 81 -23.82 -7.70 45.22
N SER A 82 -24.46 -8.22 44.17
CA SER A 82 -23.75 -8.80 43.04
C SER A 82 -23.19 -7.72 42.11
N VAL A 83 -22.03 -8.03 41.55
CA VAL A 83 -21.29 -7.24 40.56
C VAL A 83 -21.54 -7.85 39.19
N ALA A 84 -21.74 -6.99 38.17
CA ALA A 84 -21.74 -7.40 36.78
C ALA A 84 -20.30 -7.34 36.25
N ILE A 85 -19.83 -8.42 35.62
CA ILE A 85 -18.48 -8.55 35.08
C ILE A 85 -18.60 -8.96 33.61
N LEU A 86 -17.77 -8.36 32.77
CA LEU A 86 -17.58 -8.71 31.36
C LEU A 86 -16.14 -9.16 31.18
N HIS A 87 -15.96 -10.34 30.60
CA HIS A 87 -14.66 -10.90 30.25
C HIS A 87 -14.49 -10.83 28.73
N SER A 88 -13.37 -10.28 28.26
CA SER A 88 -13.01 -10.32 26.85
C SER A 88 -12.53 -11.73 26.50
N ASN A 89 -13.14 -12.31 25.47
CA ASN A 89 -12.70 -13.59 24.91
C ASN A 89 -11.59 -13.37 23.87
N LEU A 90 -11.58 -12.21 23.19
CA LEU A 90 -10.55 -11.85 22.20
C LEU A 90 -9.20 -11.54 22.85
N TRP A 91 -9.22 -10.90 24.01
CA TRP A 91 -8.04 -10.56 24.79
C TRP A 91 -8.14 -11.17 26.18
N PRO A 92 -7.74 -12.46 26.34
CA PRO A 92 -7.77 -13.12 27.64
C PRO A 92 -7.00 -12.31 28.69
N GLY A 93 -7.71 -11.96 29.77
CA GLY A 93 -7.22 -11.07 30.82
C GLY A 93 -7.89 -9.69 30.83
N GLY A 94 -8.63 -9.32 29.77
CA GLY A 94 -9.45 -8.12 29.73
C GLY A 94 -10.74 -8.30 30.53
N HIS A 95 -10.94 -7.45 31.55
CA HIS A 95 -12.09 -7.50 32.43
C HIS A 95 -12.69 -6.10 32.59
N CYS A 96 -14.00 -6.00 32.45
CA CYS A 96 -14.79 -4.84 32.84
C CYS A 96 -15.72 -5.25 33.98
N PHE A 97 -15.85 -4.44 35.01
CA PHE A 97 -16.83 -4.69 36.06
C PHE A 97 -17.61 -3.43 36.40
N ALA A 98 -18.87 -3.61 36.80
CA ALA A 98 -19.76 -2.54 37.17
C ALA A 98 -20.50 -2.87 38.47
N VAL A 99 -20.48 -1.92 39.40
CA VAL A 99 -21.20 -1.94 40.68
C VAL A 99 -21.95 -0.62 40.81
N GLU A 100 -23.28 -0.68 40.72
CA GLU A 100 -24.15 0.49 40.77
C GLU A 100 -23.77 1.57 39.74
N ARG A 101 -23.14 2.67 40.18
CA ARG A 101 -22.69 3.81 39.37
C ARG A 101 -21.18 3.82 39.11
N LYS A 102 -20.45 2.83 39.63
CA LYS A 102 -19.01 2.69 39.46
C LYS A 102 -18.74 1.60 38.45
N PHE A 103 -17.85 1.87 37.51
CA PHE A 103 -17.38 0.88 36.55
C PHE A 103 -15.89 1.10 36.34
N GLU A 104 -15.16 0.02 36.12
CA GLU A 104 -13.73 0.07 35.83
C GLU A 104 -13.37 -1.04 34.84
N ASN A 105 -12.28 -0.81 34.12
CA ASN A 105 -11.71 -1.74 33.16
C ASN A 105 -10.29 -2.07 33.59
N VAL A 106 -9.93 -3.35 33.61
CA VAL A 106 -8.60 -3.83 33.97
C VAL A 106 -8.16 -4.91 33.01
N TYR A 107 -6.89 -4.87 32.63
CA TYR A 107 -6.24 -5.94 31.89
C TYR A 107 -5.19 -6.62 32.78
N VAL A 108 -5.33 -7.93 32.98
CA VAL A 108 -4.35 -8.76 33.68
C VAL A 108 -4.11 -10.02 32.85
N GLY A 109 -3.03 -10.05 32.08
CA GLY A 109 -2.74 -11.15 31.18
C GLY A 109 -1.39 -11.00 30.48
N TRP A 110 -1.18 -11.84 29.47
CA TRP A 110 0.11 -11.96 28.77
C TRP A 110 0.26 -11.03 27.56
N GLY A 111 -0.75 -10.22 27.23
CA GLY A 111 -0.76 -9.41 26.01
C GLY A 111 -0.90 -10.25 24.74
N GLN A 112 -1.46 -11.45 24.83
CA GLN A 112 -1.64 -12.37 23.71
C GLN A 112 -3.10 -12.34 23.25
N LYS A 113 -3.30 -12.07 21.95
CA LYS A 113 -4.62 -12.13 21.32
C LYS A 113 -5.04 -13.60 21.26
N TYR A 114 -6.29 -13.89 21.59
CA TYR A 114 -6.84 -15.22 21.39
C TYR A 114 -6.94 -15.51 19.88
N SER A 115 -6.46 -16.68 19.50
CA SER A 115 -6.54 -17.25 18.16
C SER A 115 -6.76 -18.75 18.33
N SER A 116 -7.70 -19.33 17.59
CA SER A 116 -7.86 -20.79 17.52
C SER A 116 -6.69 -21.44 16.78
N GLU A 117 -6.09 -20.72 15.84
CA GLU A 117 -4.92 -21.15 15.10
C GLU A 117 -3.63 -20.80 15.85
N ASN A 118 -2.66 -21.72 15.78
CA ASN A 118 -1.31 -21.46 16.27
C ASN A 118 -0.62 -20.43 15.38
N TYR A 119 0.22 -19.59 16.00
CA TYR A 119 1.05 -18.66 15.27
C TYR A 119 1.94 -19.38 14.26
N SER A 120 1.74 -19.07 12.98
CA SER A 120 2.62 -19.48 11.90
C SER A 120 3.47 -18.28 11.51
N PRO A 121 4.82 -18.36 11.60
CA PRO A 121 5.67 -17.25 11.21
C PRO A 121 5.49 -16.94 9.71
N PRO A 122 5.50 -15.66 9.31
CA PRO A 122 5.40 -15.29 7.91
C PRO A 122 6.58 -15.86 7.12
N ALA A 123 6.32 -16.22 5.86
CA ALA A 123 7.38 -16.62 4.93
C ALA A 123 8.39 -15.48 4.74
N PRO A 124 9.67 -15.78 4.44
CA PRO A 124 10.62 -14.75 4.07
C PRO A 124 10.11 -13.96 2.84
N PRO A 125 10.46 -12.67 2.73
CA PRO A 125 10.08 -11.87 1.57
C PRO A 125 10.62 -12.50 0.29
N THR A 126 9.92 -12.28 -0.82
CA THR A 126 10.38 -12.72 -2.12
C THR A 126 11.73 -12.06 -2.44
N PRO A 127 12.68 -12.81 -3.04
CA PRO A 127 13.89 -12.20 -3.57
C PRO A 127 13.54 -11.06 -4.53
N GLN A 128 14.37 -10.01 -4.52
CA GLN A 128 14.22 -8.94 -5.51
C GLN A 128 14.59 -9.47 -6.90
N GLU A 129 13.88 -9.01 -7.91
CA GLU A 129 14.20 -9.34 -9.29
C GLU A 129 15.51 -8.67 -9.70
N GLU A 130 16.26 -9.35 -10.58
CA GLU A 130 17.46 -8.77 -11.17
C GLU A 130 17.09 -7.68 -12.16
N TYR A 131 18.03 -6.76 -12.42
CA TYR A 131 17.83 -5.74 -13.44
C TYR A 131 17.59 -6.41 -14.80
N PRO A 132 16.55 -6.02 -15.56
CA PRO A 132 16.21 -6.68 -16.81
C PRO A 132 17.36 -6.55 -17.83
N SER A 133 17.65 -7.63 -18.54
CA SER A 133 18.63 -7.59 -19.62
C SER A 133 18.15 -6.69 -20.75
N GLY A 134 18.73 -5.51 -20.84
CA GLY A 134 18.45 -4.51 -21.87
C GLY A 134 19.70 -4.14 -22.69
N PRO A 135 19.54 -3.28 -23.71
CA PRO A 135 20.65 -2.78 -24.54
C PRO A 135 21.66 -1.94 -23.73
N GLU A 136 21.31 -1.46 -22.55
CA GLU A 136 22.26 -0.80 -21.63
C GLU A 136 23.34 -1.77 -21.09
N ILE A 137 23.01 -3.06 -20.97
CA ILE A 137 23.92 -4.09 -20.43
C ILE A 137 24.31 -5.16 -21.45
N THR A 138 23.69 -5.16 -22.62
CA THR A 138 23.90 -6.12 -23.69
C THR A 138 24.73 -5.46 -24.79
N GLU A 139 25.93 -5.99 -25.04
CA GLU A 139 26.80 -5.56 -26.13
C GLU A 139 26.08 -5.74 -27.48
N ALA A 140 26.14 -4.72 -28.34
CA ALA A 140 25.62 -4.80 -29.69
C ALA A 140 26.53 -5.70 -30.55
N ASP A 141 25.94 -6.51 -31.42
CA ASP A 141 26.72 -7.31 -32.37
C ASP A 141 27.50 -6.39 -33.32
N ASP A 142 28.78 -6.73 -33.54
CA ASP A 142 29.60 -6.05 -34.52
C ASP A 142 28.99 -6.20 -35.93
N PRO A 143 28.99 -5.13 -36.76
CA PRO A 143 28.48 -5.20 -38.13
C PRO A 143 29.28 -6.22 -38.95
N THR A 144 28.60 -6.88 -39.88
CA THR A 144 29.25 -7.87 -40.74
C THR A 144 30.16 -7.20 -41.78
N VAL A 145 31.15 -7.93 -42.30
CA VAL A 145 32.10 -7.42 -43.31
C VAL A 145 31.39 -6.95 -44.59
N GLU A 146 30.28 -7.59 -44.95
CA GLU A 146 29.48 -7.23 -46.12
C GLU A 146 28.77 -5.88 -45.93
N GLU A 147 28.22 -5.64 -44.74
CA GLU A 147 27.57 -4.39 -44.37
C GLU A 147 28.57 -3.23 -44.23
N GLU A 148 29.77 -3.48 -43.67
CA GLU A 148 30.83 -2.46 -43.62
C GLU A 148 31.26 -2.01 -45.03
N ASN A 149 31.41 -2.98 -45.95
CA ASN A 149 31.80 -2.68 -47.33
C ASN A 149 30.69 -1.93 -48.08
N ALA A 150 29.42 -2.29 -47.85
CA ALA A 150 28.27 -1.58 -48.43
C ALA A 150 28.17 -0.15 -47.89
N LEU A 151 28.37 0.05 -46.58
CA LEU A 151 28.38 1.37 -45.96
C LEU A 151 29.55 2.22 -46.51
N ARG A 152 30.75 1.64 -46.63
CA ARG A 152 31.92 2.31 -47.21
C ARG A 152 31.67 2.72 -48.66
N ALA A 153 31.07 1.85 -49.47
CA ALA A 153 30.73 2.15 -50.85
C ALA A 153 29.70 3.27 -50.96
N ALA A 154 28.61 3.21 -50.19
CA ALA A 154 27.57 4.25 -50.17
C ALA A 154 28.12 5.60 -49.69
N GLN A 155 29.02 5.59 -48.70
CA GLN A 155 29.65 6.81 -48.19
C GLN A 155 30.62 7.44 -49.21
N GLN A 156 31.26 6.60 -50.04
CA GLN A 156 32.15 7.05 -51.09
C GLN A 156 31.38 7.59 -52.30
N GLU A 157 30.28 6.94 -52.69
CA GLU A 157 29.37 7.43 -53.73
C GLU A 157 28.74 8.78 -53.33
N ALA A 158 28.27 8.93 -52.09
CA ALA A 158 27.75 10.20 -51.59
C ALA A 158 28.82 11.31 -51.51
N PHE A 159 30.09 10.96 -51.31
CA PHE A 159 31.19 11.92 -51.33
C PHE A 159 31.51 12.36 -52.77
N GLU A 160 31.51 11.43 -53.72
CA GLU A 160 31.70 11.72 -55.15
C GLU A 160 30.54 12.59 -55.69
N GLU A 161 29.30 12.31 -55.31
CA GLU A 161 28.13 13.12 -55.69
C GLU A 161 28.17 14.54 -55.08
N ALA A 162 28.64 14.69 -53.83
CA ALA A 162 28.82 15.99 -53.20
C ALA A 162 30.02 16.78 -53.76
N GLU A 163 31.06 16.12 -54.28
CA GLU A 163 32.15 16.78 -55.02
C GLU A 163 31.67 17.28 -56.39
N ASP A 164 30.79 16.54 -57.07
CA ASP A 164 30.21 16.92 -58.36
C ASP A 164 29.18 18.05 -58.23
N GLU A 165 28.39 18.09 -57.14
CA GLU A 165 27.48 19.22 -56.81
C GLU A 165 28.20 20.46 -56.24
N GLY A 166 29.48 20.35 -55.87
CA GLY A 166 30.30 21.43 -55.31
C GLY A 166 31.12 22.23 -56.34
N ASP A 167 31.05 21.88 -57.63
CA ASP A 167 31.82 22.51 -58.73
C ASP A 167 30.98 23.53 -59.55
N ASP A 168 29.79 23.91 -59.06
CA ASP A 168 28.87 24.87 -59.71
C ASP A 168 29.01 26.32 -59.18
N GLU A 169 30.21 26.75 -58.76
CA GLU A 169 30.56 28.17 -58.56
C GLU A 169 31.96 28.49 -59.11
N ASP A 170 32.11 28.62 -60.44
CA ASP A 170 32.73 29.80 -61.09
C ASP A 170 32.68 29.67 -62.63
N TYR A 171 32.86 30.82 -63.30
CA TYR A 171 32.99 31.04 -64.75
C TYR A 171 31.71 31.37 -65.55
N ASP A 172 31.15 32.56 -65.29
CA ASP A 172 30.67 33.41 -66.39
C ASP A 172 31.82 34.37 -66.81
N ASP A 173 32.48 34.01 -67.92
CA ASP A 173 33.45 34.82 -68.66
C ASP A 173 32.67 35.78 -69.57
N ASP A 174 32.43 37.02 -69.10
CA ASP A 174 31.87 38.10 -69.93
C ASP A 174 33.00 38.86 -70.65
N ASP A 175 33.10 38.59 -71.95
CA ASP A 175 33.99 39.12 -72.98
C ASP A 175 33.52 40.54 -73.42
N ASP A 176 34.32 41.60 -73.17
CA ASP A 176 34.31 42.91 -73.91
C ASP A 176 35.68 43.64 -73.81
#